data_AF-A0A919WIR7-F1
#
_entry.id   AF-A0A919WIR7-F1
#
_cell.length_a   1.000
_cell.length_b   1.000
_cell.length_c   1.000
_cell.angle_alpha   90.00
_cell.angle_beta   90.00
_cell.angle_gamma   90.00
#
_symmetry.space_group_name_H-M   'P 1'
#
loop_
_entity.id
_entity.type
_entity.pdbx_description
1 polymer ?
#
loop_
_entity_poly.entity_id
_entity_poly.type
_entity_poly.pdbx_seq_one_letter_code
_entity_poly.pdbx_strand_id
1 'polypeptide(L)'
;MSEKKDQRESLIFIAWAASVIAMFGSLYFSEVRQYEPCELCWYQRIIMYPFVVILGIATVKKDYKISLYTMVLSAIGGMISLYHYGIQKLSFLADAAPACGRIPCTAAYINWFGFITIPFLALTAFVIIFICSLLIWKKTKEVS
;
A
#
# COMPACT_ATOMS: atom_id res chain seq x y z
N MET A 1 -8.08 35.53 -8.99
CA MET A 1 -6.86 34.81 -9.37
C MET A 1 -7.06 33.35 -8.97
N SER A 2 -7.53 32.49 -9.87
CA SER A 2 -7.74 31.07 -9.55
C SER A 2 -6.36 30.43 -9.45
N GLU A 3 -5.92 30.10 -8.23
CA GLU A 3 -4.75 29.25 -8.02
C GLU A 3 -4.95 27.98 -8.84
N LYS A 4 -4.25 27.86 -9.97
CA LYS A 4 -4.10 26.57 -10.64
C LYS A 4 -3.24 25.71 -9.72
N LYS A 5 -3.88 25.06 -8.76
CA LYS A 5 -3.24 24.06 -7.89
C LYS A 5 -2.54 23.06 -8.78
N ASP A 6 -1.22 22.95 -8.66
CA ASP A 6 -0.45 21.98 -9.43
C ASP A 6 -1.03 20.59 -9.11
N GLN A 7 -1.57 19.92 -10.14
CA GLN A 7 -2.19 18.62 -9.96
C GLN A 7 -1.23 17.61 -9.33
N ARG A 8 0.09 17.77 -9.53
CA ARG A 8 1.12 16.93 -8.91
C ARG A 8 1.18 17.08 -7.39
N GLU A 9 0.96 18.28 -6.86
CA GLU A 9 0.88 18.52 -5.40
C GLU A 9 -0.30 17.77 -4.79
N SER A 10 -1.46 17.81 -5.46
CA SER A 10 -2.64 17.10 -4.99
C SER A 10 -2.45 15.58 -5.05
N LEU A 11 -1.85 15.06 -6.13
CA LEU A 11 -1.58 13.64 -6.30
C LEU A 11 -0.58 13.10 -5.27
N ILE A 12 0.52 13.83 -5.01
CA ILE A 12 1.52 13.37 -4.04
C ILE A 12 0.95 13.41 -2.61
N PHE A 13 0.12 14.40 -2.31
CA PHE A 13 -0.57 14.48 -1.03
C PHE A 13 -1.58 13.33 -0.84
N ILE A 14 -2.34 12.97 -1.88
CA ILE A 14 -3.27 11.82 -1.84
C ILE A 14 -2.50 10.52 -1.59
N ALA A 15 -1.38 10.31 -2.30
CA ALA A 15 -0.53 9.13 -2.10
C ALA A 15 0.03 9.07 -0.67
N TRP A 16 0.47 10.20 -0.12
CA TRP A 16 0.94 10.30 1.25
C TRP A 16 -0.18 10.04 2.28
N ALA A 17 -1.36 10.63 2.09
CA ALA A 17 -2.49 10.39 2.98
C ALA A 17 -2.90 8.91 2.98
N ALA A 18 -2.90 8.26 1.82
CA ALA A 18 -3.17 6.82 1.71
C ALA A 18 -2.15 5.97 2.47
N SER A 19 -0.85 6.29 2.39
CA SER A 19 0.19 5.55 3.12
C SER A 19 0.08 5.74 4.64
N VAL A 20 -0.26 6.95 5.10
CA VAL A 20 -0.51 7.26 6.51
C VAL A 20 -1.69 6.47 7.05
N ILE A 21 -2.82 6.48 6.34
CA ILE A 21 -4.03 5.74 6.72
C ILE A 21 -3.73 4.23 6.76
N ALA A 22 -3.00 3.71 5.77
CA ALA A 22 -2.62 2.30 5.73
C ALA A 22 -1.69 1.91 6.90
N MET A 23 -0.70 2.74 7.23
CA MET A 23 0.19 2.53 8.37
C MET A 23 -0.59 2.52 9.69
N PHE A 24 -1.43 3.53 9.93
CA PHE A 24 -2.22 3.59 11.17
C PHE A 24 -3.26 2.47 11.24
N GLY A 25 -3.90 2.09 10.13
CA GLY A 25 -4.80 0.94 10.09
C GLY A 25 -4.08 -0.36 10.45
N SER A 26 -2.89 -0.58 9.87
CA SER A 26 -2.02 -1.72 10.18
C SER A 26 -1.63 -1.77 11.66
N LEU A 27 -1.25 -0.63 12.25
CA LEU A 27 -0.91 -0.52 13.67
C LEU A 27 -2.13 -0.72 14.58
N TYR A 28 -3.29 -0.17 14.22
CA TYR A 28 -4.53 -0.34 14.97
C TYR A 28 -4.92 -1.83 15.08
N PHE A 29 -4.81 -2.59 13.98
CA PHE A 29 -5.07 -4.02 14.02
C PHE A 29 -4.08 -4.78 14.91
N SER A 30 -2.79 -4.40 14.89
CA SER A 30 -1.75 -5.03 15.70
C SER A 30 -1.92 -4.73 17.19
N GLU A 31 -2.00 -3.45 17.55
CA GLU A 31 -1.86 -2.98 18.94
C GLU A 31 -3.20 -2.91 19.67
N VAL A 32 -4.29 -2.58 18.97
CA VAL A 32 -5.60 -2.42 19.61
C VAL A 32 -6.42 -3.70 19.50
N ARG A 33 -6.45 -4.33 18.32
CA ARG A 33 -7.19 -5.57 18.09
C ARG A 33 -6.38 -6.83 18.39
N GLN A 34 -5.09 -6.70 18.70
CA GLN A 34 -4.19 -7.82 19.03
C GLN A 34 -4.16 -8.87 17.90
N TYR A 35 -4.27 -8.42 16.65
CA TYR A 35 -4.10 -9.28 15.48
C TYR A 35 -2.61 -9.39 15.16
N GLU A 36 -2.04 -10.53 15.52
CA GLU A 36 -0.67 -10.87 15.18
C GLU A 36 -0.50 -10.96 13.63
N PRO A 37 0.45 -10.22 13.04
CA PRO A 37 0.68 -10.24 11.60
C PRO A 37 1.34 -11.57 11.18
N CYS A 38 0.91 -12.13 10.05
CA CYS A 38 1.65 -13.21 9.41
C CYS A 38 2.88 -12.69 8.64
N GLU A 39 3.74 -13.60 8.17
CA GLU A 39 4.96 -13.27 7.41
C GLU A 39 4.66 -12.37 6.19
N LEU A 40 3.63 -12.67 5.40
CA LEU A 40 3.25 -11.85 4.23
C LEU A 40 2.76 -10.45 4.61
N CYS A 41 1.99 -10.31 5.70
CA CYS A 41 1.63 -9.01 6.25
C CYS A 41 2.87 -8.22 6.67
N TRP A 42 3.89 -8.90 7.21
CA TRP A 42 5.12 -8.26 7.63
C TRP A 42 5.92 -7.70 6.44
N TYR A 43 6.01 -8.46 5.34
CA TYR A 43 6.59 -7.95 4.09
C TYR A 43 5.83 -6.74 3.54
N GLN A 44 4.50 -6.74 3.59
CA GLN A 44 3.70 -5.57 3.19
C GLN A 44 4.00 -4.36 4.07
N ARG A 45 4.17 -4.53 5.39
CA ARG A 45 4.54 -3.45 6.33
C ARG A 45 5.91 -2.84 6.00
N ILE A 46 6.92 -3.67 5.71
CA ILE A 46 8.27 -3.19 5.35
C ILE A 46 8.22 -2.27 4.13
N ILE A 47 7.37 -2.58 3.14
CA ILE A 47 7.24 -1.76 1.93
C ILE A 47 6.38 -0.52 2.20
N MET A 48 5.29 -0.65 2.96
CA MET A 48 4.32 0.43 3.17
C MET A 48 4.85 1.54 4.10
N TYR A 49 5.52 1.20 5.20
CA TYR A 49 5.88 2.19 6.23
C TYR A 49 6.87 3.25 5.74
N PRO A 50 7.91 2.90 4.94
CA PRO A 50 8.80 3.90 4.34
C PRO A 50 8.07 4.91 3.46
N PHE A 51 6.93 4.56 2.83
CA PHE A 51 6.19 5.50 2.00
C PHE A 51 5.67 6.71 2.78
N VAL A 52 5.36 6.57 4.07
CA VAL A 52 4.92 7.70 4.90
C VAL A 52 6.01 8.77 4.95
N VAL A 53 7.26 8.34 5.16
CA VAL A 53 8.42 9.25 5.24
C VAL A 53 8.78 9.79 3.86
N ILE A 54 8.91 8.91 2.87
CA ILE A 54 9.35 9.25 1.51
C ILE A 54 8.37 10.21 0.83
N LEU A 55 7.07 9.89 0.83
CA LEU A 55 6.04 10.75 0.23
C LEU A 55 5.81 12.02 1.07
N GLY A 56 6.01 11.96 2.39
CA GLY A 56 5.90 13.13 3.27
C GLY A 56 6.98 14.16 2.97
N ILE A 57 8.24 13.73 2.87
CA ILE A 57 9.36 14.60 2.47
C ILE A 57 9.13 15.17 1.07
N ALA A 58 8.70 14.34 0.13
CA ALA A 58 8.45 14.76 -1.23
C ALA A 58 7.30 15.78 -1.35
N THR A 59 6.28 15.67 -0.49
CA THR A 59 5.18 16.64 -0.40
C THR A 59 5.68 18.01 0.09
N VAL A 60 6.55 18.04 1.11
CA VAL A 60 7.13 19.29 1.65
C VAL A 60 8.11 19.93 0.67
N LYS A 61 9.01 19.12 0.08
CA LYS A 61 10.03 19.60 -0.86
C LYS A 61 9.51 19.83 -2.28
N LYS A 62 8.27 19.42 -2.57
CA LYS A 62 7.67 19.40 -3.92
C LYS A 62 8.55 18.65 -4.93
N ASP A 63 9.18 17.56 -4.50
CA ASP A 63 10.05 16.74 -5.35
C ASP A 63 9.27 15.62 -6.03
N TYR A 64 8.95 15.82 -7.31
CA TYR A 64 8.17 14.88 -8.12
C TYR A 64 9.00 13.78 -8.78
N LYS A 65 10.34 13.86 -8.73
CA LYS A 65 11.22 12.84 -9.33
C LYS A 65 11.14 11.51 -8.58
N ILE A 66 10.66 11.54 -7.34
CA ILE A 66 10.48 10.36 -6.50
C ILE A 66 9.36 9.42 -6.99
N SER A 67 8.55 9.88 -7.94
CA SER A 67 7.42 9.15 -8.51
C SER A 67 7.82 7.81 -9.14
N LEU A 68 9.00 7.71 -9.77
CA LEU A 68 9.49 6.45 -10.34
C LEU A 68 9.76 5.40 -9.25
N TYR A 69 10.47 5.77 -8.19
CA TYR A 69 10.81 4.86 -7.09
C TYR A 69 9.55 4.39 -6.35
N THR A 70 8.65 5.33 -6.05
CA THR A 70 7.40 5.01 -5.34
C THR A 70 6.46 4.18 -6.20
N MET A 71 6.41 4.38 -7.52
CA MET A 71 5.67 3.54 -8.46
C MET A 71 6.20 2.10 -8.48
N VAL A 72 7.51 1.89 -8.60
CA VAL A 72 8.08 0.53 -8.64
C VAL A 72 7.87 -0.21 -7.31
N LEU A 73 8.14 0.46 -6.19
CA LEU A 73 7.95 -0.16 -4.86
C LEU A 73 6.48 -0.47 -4.57
N SER A 74 5.55 0.40 -4.98
CA SER A 74 4.12 0.17 -4.76
C SER A 74 3.57 -0.94 -5.65
N ALA A 75 4.12 -1.13 -6.86
CA ALA A 75 3.83 -2.28 -7.69
C ALA A 75 4.25 -3.59 -7.02
N ILE A 76 5.45 -3.64 -6.43
CA ILE A 76 5.95 -4.82 -5.70
C ILE A 76 5.07 -5.13 -4.49
N GLY A 77 4.78 -4.12 -3.65
CA GLY A 77 3.88 -4.28 -2.50
C GLY A 77 2.45 -4.70 -2.91
N GLY A 78 1.96 -4.16 -4.03
CA GLY A 78 0.69 -4.53 -4.62
C GLY A 78 0.64 -5.98 -5.08
N MET A 79 1.69 -6.48 -5.75
CA MET A 79 1.78 -7.90 -6.14
C MET A 79 1.78 -8.84 -4.93
N ILE A 80 2.52 -8.50 -3.88
CA ILE A 80 2.54 -9.29 -2.63
C ILE A 80 1.15 -9.30 -1.98
N SER A 81 0.48 -8.15 -1.95
CA SER A 81 -0.88 -8.02 -1.39
C SER A 81 -1.92 -8.77 -2.21
N LEU A 82 -1.79 -8.76 -3.54
CA LEU A 82 -2.65 -9.52 -4.44
C LEU A 82 -2.49 -11.02 -4.25
N TYR A 83 -1.24 -11.49 -4.16
CA TYR A 83 -0.95 -12.89 -3.85
C TYR A 83 -1.51 -13.29 -2.48
N HIS A 84 -1.31 -12.46 -1.46
CA HIS A 84 -1.83 -12.71 -0.11
C HIS A 84 -3.37 -12.75 -0.08
N TYR A 85 -4.03 -11.84 -0.79
CA TYR A 85 -5.49 -11.89 -0.94
C TYR A 85 -5.93 -13.17 -1.68
N GLY A 86 -5.19 -13.56 -2.71
CA GLY A 86 -5.42 -14.79 -3.48
C GLY A 86 -5.40 -16.04 -2.61
N ILE A 87 -4.35 -16.24 -1.80
CA ILE A 87 -4.25 -17.42 -0.92
C ILE A 87 -5.36 -17.48 0.16
N GLN A 88 -5.97 -16.35 0.52
CA GLN A 88 -7.09 -16.31 1.47
C GLN A 88 -8.44 -16.67 0.83
N LYS A 89 -8.61 -16.43 -0.48
CA LYS A 89 -9.91 -16.57 -1.17
C LYS A 89 -9.97 -17.74 -2.12
N LEU A 90 -8.83 -18.14 -2.68
CA LEU A 90 -8.72 -19.20 -3.67
C LEU A 90 -8.18 -20.45 -2.97
N SER A 91 -9.05 -21.44 -2.77
CA SER A 91 -8.72 -22.70 -2.10
C SER A 91 -7.55 -23.44 -2.76
N PHE A 92 -7.43 -23.38 -4.09
CA PHE A 92 -6.33 -24.01 -4.82
C PHE A 92 -4.95 -23.35 -4.61
N LEU A 93 -4.93 -22.11 -4.10
CA LEU A 93 -3.69 -21.42 -3.73
C LEU A 93 -3.36 -21.57 -2.24
N ALA A 94 -4.31 -22.03 -1.43
CA ALA A 94 -4.12 -22.19 0.01
C ALA A 94 -3.04 -23.23 0.34
N ASP A 95 -2.93 -24.29 -0.47
CA ASP A 95 -1.89 -25.32 -0.32
C ASP A 95 -0.48 -24.81 -0.65
N ALA A 96 -0.39 -23.75 -1.46
CA ALA A 96 0.86 -23.07 -1.78
C ALA A 96 1.20 -21.95 -0.79
N ALA A 97 0.37 -21.73 0.23
CA ALA A 97 0.59 -20.67 1.20
C ALA A 97 1.84 -20.96 2.05
N PRO A 98 2.64 -19.92 2.39
CA PRO A 98 3.74 -20.09 3.32
C PRO A 98 3.25 -20.66 4.65
N ALA A 99 3.68 -21.88 4.99
CA ALA A 99 3.39 -22.53 6.26
C ALA A 99 4.35 -22.09 7.37
N CYS A 100 5.43 -21.38 7.03
CA CYS A 100 6.38 -20.84 7.98
C CYS A 100 5.82 -19.58 8.65
N GLY A 101 5.90 -19.55 9.99
CA GLY A 101 5.41 -18.46 10.82
C GLY A 101 4.56 -18.98 11.98
N ARG A 102 4.38 -18.16 13.03
CA ARG A 102 3.52 -18.53 14.17
C ARG A 102 2.05 -18.64 13.76
N ILE A 103 1.64 -17.88 12.74
CA ILE A 103 0.25 -17.73 12.31
C ILE A 103 0.15 -17.90 10.80
N PRO A 104 -0.78 -18.74 10.30
CA PRO A 104 -0.88 -19.02 8.88
C PRO A 104 -1.35 -17.81 8.09
N CYS A 105 -0.75 -17.57 6.92
CA CYS A 105 -1.11 -16.45 6.05
C CYS A 105 -2.53 -16.59 5.44
N THR A 106 -3.11 -17.78 5.50
CA THR A 106 -4.46 -18.10 5.04
C THR A 106 -5.54 -17.69 6.05
N ALA A 107 -5.19 -17.44 7.31
CA ALA A 107 -6.14 -16.97 8.31
C ALA A 107 -6.64 -15.56 7.97
N ALA A 108 -7.96 -15.36 8.05
CA ALA A 108 -8.60 -14.07 7.83
C ALA A 108 -9.23 -13.56 9.14
N TYR A 109 -8.55 -12.64 9.82
CA TYR A 109 -9.07 -11.99 11.03
C TYR A 109 -10.30 -11.12 10.78
N ILE A 110 -10.37 -10.51 9.60
CA ILE A 110 -11.47 -9.65 9.16
C ILE A 110 -11.89 -10.14 7.79
N ASN A 111 -13.19 -10.33 7.59
CA ASN A 111 -13.79 -10.62 6.30
C ASN A 111 -15.15 -9.93 6.19
N TRP A 112 -15.11 -8.60 6.01
CA TRP A 112 -16.35 -7.82 5.91
C TRP A 112 -16.94 -7.98 4.51
N PHE A 113 -18.27 -8.13 4.41
CA PHE A 113 -19.01 -8.34 3.17
C PHE A 113 -18.55 -9.58 2.36
N GLY A 114 -17.79 -10.48 2.97
CA GLY A 114 -17.29 -11.70 2.32
C GLY A 114 -16.05 -11.50 1.43
N PHE A 115 -15.55 -10.27 1.26
CA PHE A 115 -14.36 -9.98 0.43
C PHE A 115 -13.38 -8.97 1.04
N ILE A 116 -13.79 -8.11 1.98
CA ILE A 116 -12.90 -7.11 2.58
C ILE A 116 -12.06 -7.76 3.67
N THR A 117 -10.81 -8.08 3.35
CA THR A 117 -9.80 -8.59 4.27
C THR A 117 -8.65 -7.59 4.47
N ILE A 118 -7.79 -7.84 5.45
CA ILE A 118 -6.62 -6.99 5.71
C ILE A 118 -5.70 -6.87 4.48
N PRO A 119 -5.35 -7.96 3.76
CA PRO A 119 -4.57 -7.87 2.53
C PRO A 119 -5.26 -7.08 1.42
N PHE A 120 -6.59 -7.12 1.35
CA PHE A 120 -7.34 -6.32 0.39
C PHE A 120 -7.21 -4.82 0.68
N LEU A 121 -7.27 -4.41 1.95
CA LEU A 121 -7.06 -3.02 2.35
C LEU A 121 -5.62 -2.54 2.07
N ALA A 122 -4.63 -3.42 2.24
CA ALA A 122 -3.25 -3.12 1.85
C ALA A 122 -3.13 -2.96 0.33
N LEU A 123 -3.76 -3.86 -0.45
CA LEU A 123 -3.79 -3.80 -1.90
C LEU A 123 -4.39 -2.49 -2.41
N THR A 124 -5.52 -2.04 -1.85
CA THR A 124 -6.14 -0.77 -2.26
C THR A 124 -5.22 0.42 -2.00
N ALA A 125 -4.54 0.46 -0.86
CA ALA A 125 -3.55 1.49 -0.56
C ALA A 125 -2.39 1.49 -1.56
N PHE A 126 -1.80 0.32 -1.86
CA PHE A 126 -0.73 0.21 -2.86
C PHE A 126 -1.18 0.63 -4.26
N VAL A 127 -2.40 0.28 -4.67
CA VAL A 127 -2.97 0.69 -5.97
C VAL A 127 -3.15 2.21 -6.03
N ILE A 128 -3.66 2.84 -4.96
CA ILE A 128 -3.79 4.31 -4.89
C ILE A 128 -2.43 4.98 -5.05
N ILE A 129 -1.41 4.52 -4.30
CA ILE A 129 -0.05 5.06 -4.38
C ILE A 129 0.52 4.85 -5.79
N PHE A 130 0.37 3.65 -6.37
CA PHE A 130 0.85 3.33 -7.71
C PHE A 130 0.24 4.25 -8.77
N ILE A 131 -1.08 4.41 -8.77
CA ILE A 131 -1.78 5.26 -9.74
C ILE A 131 -1.34 6.73 -9.58
N CYS A 132 -1.28 7.24 -8.35
CA CYS A 132 -0.83 8.61 -8.10
C CYS A 132 0.61 8.82 -8.60
N SER A 133 1.52 7.90 -8.25
CA SER A 133 2.92 7.96 -8.70
C SER A 133 3.04 7.85 -10.23
N LEU A 134 2.26 6.98 -10.88
CA LEU A 134 2.24 6.85 -12.35
C LEU A 134 1.77 8.14 -13.03
N LEU A 135 0.74 8.80 -12.50
CA LEU A 135 0.24 10.07 -13.02
C LEU A 135 1.25 11.20 -12.83
N ILE A 136 1.92 11.26 -11.68
CA ILE A 136 3.00 12.22 -11.43
C ILE A 136 4.17 11.97 -12.39
N TRP A 137 4.56 10.72 -12.60
CA TRP A 137 5.67 10.35 -13.47
C TRP A 137 5.41 10.75 -14.92
N LYS A 138 4.22 10.46 -15.45
CA LYS A 138 3.79 10.89 -16.79
C LYS A 138 3.87 12.42 -16.94
N LYS A 139 3.27 13.16 -16.01
CA LYS A 139 3.30 14.63 -16.02
C LYS A 139 4.71 15.21 -15.86
N THR A 140 5.59 14.53 -15.14
CA THR A 140 6.99 15.00 -14.97
C THR A 140 7.77 14.83 -16.27
N LYS A 141 7.55 13.74 -17.02
CA LYS A 141 8.15 13.52 -18.34
C LYS A 141 7.65 14.49 -19.41
N GLU A 142 6.39 14.89 -19.37
CA GLU A 142 5.82 15.84 -20.33
C GLU A 142 6.39 17.27 -20.19
N VAL A 143 6.94 17.61 -19.02
CA VAL A 143 7.44 18.95 -18.69
C VAL A 143 8.97 19.06 -18.81
N SER A 144 9.68 17.92 -18.86
CA SER A 144 11.15 17.83 -18.97
C SER A 144 11.61 17.67 -20.42
#